data_AF-A0ABD3QYU7-F1
#
_entry.id   AF-A0ABD3QYU7-F1
#
_cell.length_a   1.000
_cell.length_b   1.000
_cell.length_c   1.000
_cell.angle_alpha   90.00
_cell.angle_beta   90.00
_cell.angle_gamma   90.00
#
_symmetry.space_group_name_H-M   'P 1'
#
loop_
_entity.id
_entity.type
_entity.pdbx_description
1 polymer ?
#
loop_
_entity_poly.entity_id
_entity_poly.type
_entity_poly.pdbx_seq_one_letter_code
_entity_poly.pdbx_strand_id
1 'polypeptide(L)'
;MCAHSGVNDDSRRKIFNLTTWGNKTTGGLFDLDRIKLAEIYQKAESVFEWGLGESTFIAACVGVPRYAGIDSDAVWIQSAREKSPDLFRFQLGDIGPTGSWGRPEKNRLPKSYLNYQFAPLLSENNAFDVYMVDGRMRPACALVGFLHASSCGRTDEERSPLVLVHDYFDEGKSSACGR
;
A
#
# COMPACT_ATOMS: atom_id res chain seq x y z
N MET A 1 9.24 -17.46 42.40
CA MET A 1 9.64 -16.11 41.92
C MET A 1 10.82 -16.27 40.98
N CYS A 2 10.56 -16.21 39.68
CA CYS A 2 11.59 -15.94 38.67
C CYS A 2 10.98 -14.89 37.76
N ALA A 3 11.50 -13.68 37.86
CA ALA A 3 11.10 -12.57 37.00
C ALA A 3 11.50 -12.91 35.56
N HIS A 4 10.53 -12.97 34.66
CA HIS A 4 10.79 -12.78 33.25
C HIS A 4 10.58 -11.31 32.95
N SER A 5 11.70 -10.61 33.10
CA SER A 5 12.03 -9.31 32.53
C SER A 5 11.36 -9.13 31.17
N GLY A 6 10.62 -8.04 31.03
CA GLY A 6 9.90 -7.66 29.83
C GLY A 6 10.80 -7.59 28.61
N VAL A 7 10.29 -8.13 27.50
CA VAL A 7 10.80 -7.83 26.17
C VAL A 7 10.09 -6.57 25.72
N ASN A 8 10.72 -5.44 25.99
CA ASN A 8 10.42 -4.19 25.31
C ASN A 8 11.20 -4.24 23.99
N ASP A 9 10.67 -4.94 22.99
CA ASP A 9 11.24 -4.90 21.63
C ASP A 9 10.78 -3.61 20.96
N ASP A 10 11.41 -2.51 21.37
CA ASP A 10 11.44 -1.30 20.55
C ASP A 10 12.35 -1.59 19.34
N SER A 11 11.82 -2.40 18.41
CA SER A 11 12.51 -2.75 17.18
C SER A 11 12.65 -1.46 16.37
N ARG A 12 13.82 -0.82 16.44
CA ARG A 12 14.10 0.41 15.70
C ARG A 12 13.78 0.19 14.22
N ARG A 13 12.71 0.85 13.73
CA ARG A 13 12.34 0.86 12.32
C ARG A 13 13.57 1.20 11.48
N LYS A 14 13.81 0.45 10.39
CA LYS A 14 14.99 0.69 9.55
C LYS A 14 14.84 2.03 8.84
N ILE A 15 15.92 2.81 8.83
CA ILE A 15 15.99 4.07 8.09
C ILE A 15 16.20 3.73 6.61
N PHE A 16 15.31 4.21 5.76
CA PHE A 16 15.45 4.08 4.32
C PHE A 16 16.63 4.92 3.82
N ASN A 17 17.45 4.35 2.93
CA ASN A 17 18.56 5.05 2.32
C ASN A 17 18.53 4.87 0.79
N LEU A 18 18.23 5.98 0.11
CA LEU A 18 18.11 6.04 -1.34
C LEU A 18 19.41 5.67 -2.07
N THR A 19 20.58 6.02 -1.53
CA THR A 19 21.87 5.76 -2.21
C THR A 19 22.20 4.27 -2.26
N THR A 20 21.69 3.51 -1.30
CA THR A 20 21.84 2.05 -1.22
C THR A 20 20.63 1.29 -1.77
N TRP A 21 19.60 2.00 -2.24
CA TRP A 21 18.34 1.37 -2.66
C TRP A 21 18.47 0.74 -4.06
N GLY A 22 18.61 -0.59 -4.09
CA GLY A 22 18.77 -1.37 -5.33
C GLY A 22 17.46 -1.93 -5.91
N ASN A 23 16.34 -1.84 -5.20
CA ASN A 23 15.06 -2.44 -5.61
C ASN A 23 14.18 -1.50 -6.44
N LYS A 24 14.80 -0.60 -7.22
CA LYS A 24 14.07 0.28 -8.14
C LYS A 24 13.35 -0.57 -9.19
N THR A 25 12.08 -0.29 -9.41
CA THR A 25 11.27 -0.96 -10.42
C THR A 25 10.88 0.02 -11.52
N THR A 26 10.22 -0.48 -12.56
CA THR A 26 9.66 0.35 -13.62
C THR A 26 8.34 1.02 -13.20
N GLY A 27 7.82 0.76 -11.99
CA GLY A 27 6.52 1.19 -11.45
C GLY A 27 6.27 2.68 -11.25
N GLY A 28 7.17 3.55 -11.71
CA GLY A 28 6.93 5.00 -11.74
C GLY A 28 7.22 5.76 -10.45
N LEU A 29 7.65 5.12 -9.36
CA LEU A 29 8.14 5.87 -8.19
C LEU A 29 9.41 6.62 -8.58
N PHE A 30 9.45 7.93 -8.38
CA PHE A 30 10.67 8.75 -8.47
C PHE A 30 11.36 8.85 -7.12
N ASP A 31 12.58 9.40 -7.10
CA ASP A 31 13.40 9.43 -5.89
C ASP A 31 12.77 10.23 -4.75
N LEU A 32 12.02 11.29 -5.06
CA LEU A 32 11.25 12.04 -4.07
C LEU A 32 10.07 11.23 -3.53
N ASP A 33 9.39 10.45 -4.37
CA ASP A 33 8.30 9.57 -3.94
C ASP A 33 8.83 8.48 -2.99
N ARG A 34 9.98 7.88 -3.33
CA ARG A 34 10.65 6.88 -2.49
C ARG A 34 10.96 7.42 -1.10
N ILE A 35 11.61 8.59 -1.04
CA ILE A 35 11.95 9.25 0.22
C ILE A 35 10.66 9.54 1.00
N LYS A 36 9.65 10.13 0.35
CA LYS A 36 8.44 10.54 1.03
C LYS A 36 7.64 9.35 1.56
N LEU A 37 7.52 8.30 0.76
CA LEU A 37 6.82 7.09 1.15
C LEU A 37 7.52 6.39 2.31
N ALA A 38 8.86 6.31 2.27
CA ALA A 38 9.63 5.75 3.36
C ALA A 38 9.45 6.53 4.68
N GLU A 39 9.46 7.87 4.65
CA GLU A 39 9.18 8.70 5.83
C GLU A 39 7.81 8.40 6.45
N ILE A 40 6.80 8.18 5.61
CA ILE A 40 5.44 7.87 6.04
C ILE A 40 5.37 6.45 6.61
N TYR A 41 5.88 5.46 5.87
CA TYR A 41 5.83 4.04 6.28
C TYR A 41 6.67 3.75 7.53
N GLN A 42 7.77 4.49 7.75
CA GLN A 42 8.56 4.36 8.97
C GLN A 42 7.78 4.74 10.23
N LYS A 43 6.72 5.57 10.10
CA LYS A 43 5.87 6.02 11.22
C LYS A 43 4.54 5.25 11.31
N ALA A 44 4.24 4.39 10.33
CA ALA A 44 2.96 3.70 10.21
C ALA A 44 3.06 2.29 10.79
N GLU A 45 2.23 1.95 11.77
CA GLU A 45 2.14 0.60 12.33
C GLU A 45 1.40 -0.36 11.39
N SER A 46 0.55 0.18 10.53
CA SER A 46 -0.21 -0.59 9.56
C SER A 46 -0.40 0.12 8.22
N VAL A 47 -0.18 -0.62 7.13
CA VAL A 47 -0.37 -0.15 5.75
C VAL A 47 -1.27 -1.10 4.97
N PHE A 48 -2.25 -0.54 4.27
CA PHE A 48 -2.99 -1.23 3.22
C PHE A 48 -2.61 -0.67 1.85
N GLU A 49 -2.39 -1.52 0.84
CA GLU A 49 -1.96 -1.08 -0.49
C GLU A 49 -2.80 -1.68 -1.62
N TRP A 50 -3.33 -0.82 -2.51
CA TRP A 50 -3.79 -1.23 -3.83
C TRP A 50 -2.67 -0.95 -4.84
N GLY A 51 -2.26 -1.97 -5.60
CA GLY A 51 -1.16 -1.90 -6.55
C GLY A 51 0.17 -2.17 -5.85
N LEU A 52 0.67 -3.40 -5.98
CA LEU A 52 1.90 -3.85 -5.35
C LEU A 52 3.10 -3.54 -6.24
N GLY A 53 4.24 -3.27 -5.62
CA GLY A 53 5.47 -2.97 -6.34
C GLY A 53 6.56 -2.45 -5.43
N GLU A 54 7.26 -1.42 -5.91
CA GLU A 54 8.39 -0.84 -5.17
C GLU A 54 7.97 -0.25 -3.82
N SER A 55 6.79 0.35 -3.74
CA SER A 55 6.14 0.79 -2.49
C SER A 55 6.05 -0.34 -1.47
N THR A 56 5.63 -1.53 -1.89
CA THR A 56 5.60 -2.74 -1.05
C THR A 56 6.99 -3.08 -0.52
N PHE A 57 8.02 -3.00 -1.36
CA PHE A 57 9.40 -3.28 -0.94
C PHE A 57 9.94 -2.23 0.04
N ILE A 58 9.53 -0.97 -0.11
CA ILE A 58 9.86 0.09 0.85
C ILE A 58 9.20 -0.20 2.20
N ALA A 59 7.94 -0.64 2.23
CA ALA A 59 7.26 -1.06 3.47
C ALA A 59 7.99 -2.21 4.17
N ALA A 60 8.41 -3.22 3.41
CA ALA A 60 9.23 -4.32 3.90
C ALA A 60 10.61 -3.83 4.42
N CYS A 61 11.24 -2.90 3.70
CA CYS A 61 12.54 -2.33 4.05
C CYS A 61 12.49 -1.59 5.38
N VAL A 62 11.53 -0.69 5.58
CA VAL A 62 11.39 0.08 6.84
C VAL A 62 10.76 -0.72 7.97
N GLY A 63 10.24 -1.92 7.66
CA GLY A 63 9.71 -2.89 8.62
C GLY A 63 8.33 -2.51 9.13
N VAL A 64 7.34 -2.33 8.24
CA VAL A 64 5.93 -2.14 8.62
C VAL A 64 5.39 -3.40 9.34
N PRO A 65 4.87 -3.30 10.58
CA PRO A 65 4.44 -4.45 11.38
C PRO A 65 3.20 -5.15 10.87
N ARG A 66 2.24 -4.40 10.30
CA ARG A 66 1.04 -4.97 9.68
C ARG A 66 0.90 -4.44 8.26
N TYR A 67 0.96 -5.34 7.28
CA TYR A 67 0.79 -4.98 5.89
C TYR A 67 -0.17 -5.93 5.20
N ALA A 68 -1.12 -5.35 4.45
CA ALA A 68 -1.96 -6.09 3.53
C ALA A 68 -2.03 -5.36 2.18
N GLY A 69 -2.15 -6.09 1.08
CA GLY A 69 -2.33 -5.45 -0.20
C GLY A 69 -2.87 -6.35 -1.29
N ILE A 70 -3.27 -5.71 -2.38
CA ILE A 70 -3.90 -6.34 -3.53
C ILE A 70 -3.28 -5.84 -4.83
N ASP A 71 -3.02 -6.77 -5.74
CA ASP A 71 -2.70 -6.46 -7.13
C ASP A 71 -3.58 -7.28 -8.07
N SER A 72 -3.77 -6.76 -9.28
CA SER A 72 -4.49 -7.41 -10.37
C SER A 72 -3.58 -8.33 -11.20
N ASP A 73 -2.26 -8.15 -11.11
CA ASP A 73 -1.25 -8.90 -11.83
C ASP A 73 -0.56 -9.92 -10.92
N ALA A 74 -0.59 -11.19 -11.31
CA ALA A 74 0.02 -12.27 -10.55
C ALA A 74 1.55 -12.16 -10.45
N VAL A 75 2.21 -11.50 -11.40
CA VAL A 75 3.67 -11.29 -11.38
C VAL A 75 4.05 -10.34 -10.25
N TRP A 76 3.29 -9.26 -10.04
CA TRP A 76 3.52 -8.35 -8.92
C TRP A 76 3.23 -9.00 -7.58
N ILE A 77 2.18 -9.83 -7.49
CA ILE A 77 1.89 -10.65 -6.31
C ILE A 77 3.07 -11.57 -5.97
N GLN A 78 3.59 -12.28 -6.97
CA GLN A 78 4.73 -13.17 -6.77
C GLN A 78 5.96 -12.40 -6.29
N SER A 79 6.30 -11.29 -6.96
CA SER A 79 7.46 -10.49 -6.56
C SER A 79 7.32 -9.91 -5.15
N ALA A 80 6.11 -9.50 -4.76
CA ALA A 80 5.80 -9.04 -3.41
C ALA A 80 6.05 -10.12 -2.36
N ARG A 81 5.62 -11.37 -2.62
CA ARG A 81 5.86 -12.51 -1.73
C ARG A 81 7.34 -12.85 -1.59
N GLU A 82 8.10 -12.78 -2.69
CA GLU A 82 9.53 -13.13 -2.68
C GLU A 82 10.40 -12.09 -1.96
N LYS A 83 9.99 -10.81 -1.97
CA LYS A 83 10.79 -9.67 -1.49
C LYS A 83 10.29 -9.04 -0.19
N SER A 84 9.23 -9.57 0.40
CA SER A 84 8.62 -9.05 1.63
C SER A 84 8.54 -10.13 2.71
N PRO A 85 8.47 -9.78 4.00
CA PRO A 85 8.31 -10.76 5.07
C PRO A 85 7.01 -11.55 4.96
N ASP A 86 7.01 -12.80 5.43
CA ASP A 86 5.84 -13.71 5.40
C ASP A 86 4.60 -13.18 6.13
N LEU A 87 4.79 -12.23 7.05
CA LEU A 87 3.69 -11.58 7.77
C LEU A 87 2.84 -10.66 6.86
N PHE A 88 3.37 -10.25 5.71
CA PHE A 88 2.66 -9.41 4.74
C PHE A 88 1.62 -10.25 4.01
N ARG A 89 0.37 -9.76 3.95
CA ARG A 89 -0.74 -10.47 3.32
C ARG A 89 -1.01 -9.92 1.93
N PHE A 90 -1.01 -10.78 0.92
CA PHE A 90 -1.26 -10.38 -0.46
C PHE A 90 -2.44 -11.13 -1.06
N GLN A 91 -3.30 -10.42 -1.79
CA GLN A 91 -4.44 -10.97 -2.51
C GLN A 91 -4.37 -10.65 -4.01
N LEU A 92 -4.68 -11.63 -4.86
CA LEU A 92 -4.88 -11.39 -6.29
C LEU A 92 -6.31 -10.88 -6.52
N GLY A 93 -6.43 -9.67 -7.05
CA GLY A 93 -7.70 -9.11 -7.52
C GLY A 93 -7.91 -9.43 -8.99
N ASP A 94 -8.41 -10.62 -9.30
CA ASP A 94 -8.65 -11.04 -10.69
C ASP A 94 -9.69 -10.13 -11.38
N ILE A 95 -9.18 -9.25 -12.23
CA ILE A 95 -9.96 -8.38 -13.12
C ILE A 95 -9.88 -8.83 -14.58
N GLY A 96 -9.43 -10.06 -14.83
CA GLY A 96 -9.18 -10.63 -16.15
C GLY A 96 -7.70 -10.64 -16.52
N PRO A 97 -7.37 -11.12 -17.73
CA PRO A 97 -6.02 -10.99 -18.27
C PRO A 97 -5.56 -9.53 -18.19
N THR A 98 -4.36 -9.33 -17.70
CA THR A 98 -3.77 -8.00 -17.51
C THR A 98 -2.57 -7.80 -18.42
N GLY A 99 -2.49 -6.63 -19.04
CA GLY A 99 -1.29 -6.14 -19.71
C GLY A 99 -0.40 -5.36 -18.73
N SER A 100 0.37 -4.40 -19.26
CA SER A 100 1.29 -3.59 -18.44
C SER A 100 0.57 -2.92 -17.27
N TRP A 101 1.21 -2.98 -16.09
CA TRP A 101 0.73 -2.32 -14.86
C TRP A 101 -0.62 -2.85 -14.36
N GLY A 102 -0.88 -4.16 -14.55
CA GLY A 102 -2.14 -4.76 -14.11
C GLY A 102 -3.38 -4.20 -14.83
N ARG A 103 -3.23 -3.53 -15.98
CA ARG A 103 -4.39 -2.99 -16.71
C ARG A 103 -5.16 -4.14 -17.36
N PRO A 104 -6.48 -4.24 -17.19
CA PRO A 104 -7.26 -5.31 -17.80
C PRO A 104 -7.22 -5.16 -19.34
N GLU A 105 -6.99 -6.27 -20.05
CA GLU A 105 -6.92 -6.30 -21.52
C GLU A 105 -8.29 -6.15 -22.19
N LYS A 106 -9.36 -6.52 -21.48
CA LYS A 106 -10.75 -6.41 -21.94
C LYS A 106 -11.63 -5.91 -20.80
N ASN A 107 -12.69 -5.19 -21.14
CA ASN A 107 -13.69 -4.78 -20.17
C ASN A 107 -14.37 -6.02 -19.55
N ARG A 108 -14.30 -6.14 -18.22
CA ARG A 108 -15.00 -7.18 -17.44
C ARG A 108 -16.27 -6.64 -16.80
N LEU A 109 -17.00 -7.55 -16.14
CA LEU A 109 -18.18 -7.24 -15.34
C LEU A 109 -17.84 -6.26 -14.20
N PRO A 110 -18.73 -5.31 -13.87
CA PRO A 110 -18.52 -4.36 -12.77
C PRO A 110 -18.13 -5.02 -11.43
N LYS A 111 -18.62 -6.23 -11.18
CA LYS A 111 -18.35 -6.97 -9.93
C LYS A 111 -16.88 -7.33 -9.73
N SER A 112 -16.09 -7.60 -10.77
CA SER A 112 -14.66 -7.91 -10.59
C SER A 112 -13.88 -6.68 -10.15
N TYR A 113 -14.26 -5.49 -10.62
CA TYR A 113 -13.65 -4.24 -10.17
C TYR A 113 -14.01 -3.92 -8.71
N LEU A 114 -15.27 -4.17 -8.32
CA LEU A 114 -15.68 -4.06 -6.91
C LEU A 114 -14.92 -5.05 -6.04
N ASN A 115 -14.70 -6.28 -6.49
CA ASN A 115 -13.89 -7.26 -5.74
C ASN A 115 -12.46 -6.76 -5.53
N TYR A 116 -11.80 -6.21 -6.56
CA TYR A 116 -10.47 -5.60 -6.41
C TYR A 116 -10.46 -4.47 -5.37
N GLN A 117 -11.51 -3.66 -5.34
CA GLN A 117 -11.61 -2.52 -4.43
C GLN A 117 -11.86 -2.96 -2.98
N PHE A 118 -12.81 -3.87 -2.76
CA PHE A 118 -13.37 -4.17 -1.43
C PHE A 118 -12.91 -5.49 -0.81
N ALA A 119 -12.78 -6.56 -1.61
CA ALA A 119 -12.59 -7.92 -1.09
C ALA A 119 -11.44 -8.07 -0.07
N PRO A 120 -10.22 -7.51 -0.28
CA PRO A 120 -9.11 -7.68 0.66
C PRO A 120 -9.33 -6.98 2.01
N LEU A 121 -10.28 -6.04 2.08
CA LEU A 121 -10.61 -5.30 3.29
C LEU A 121 -11.75 -5.92 4.10
N LEU A 122 -12.54 -6.83 3.51
CA LEU A 122 -13.71 -7.42 4.19
C LEU A 122 -13.34 -8.25 5.43
N SER A 123 -12.10 -8.75 5.50
CA SER A 123 -11.58 -9.50 6.65
C SER A 123 -10.77 -8.65 7.63
N GLU A 124 -10.62 -7.34 7.39
CA GLU A 124 -9.79 -6.44 8.18
C GLU A 124 -10.66 -5.66 9.16
N ASN A 125 -10.73 -6.13 10.42
CA ASN A 125 -11.62 -5.51 11.41
C ASN A 125 -11.10 -4.19 11.98
N ASN A 126 -9.81 -3.88 11.74
CA ASN A 126 -9.16 -2.66 12.20
C ASN A 126 -8.72 -1.82 11.01
N ALA A 127 -8.93 -0.52 11.10
CA ALA A 127 -8.39 0.43 10.15
C ALA A 127 -6.86 0.33 10.04
N PHE A 128 -6.34 0.80 8.91
CA PHE A 128 -4.91 0.96 8.68
C PHE A 128 -4.51 2.42 8.93
N ASP A 129 -3.26 2.65 9.31
CA ASP A 129 -2.72 4.01 9.47
C ASP A 129 -2.56 4.69 8.12
N VAL A 130 -2.18 3.90 7.11
CA VAL A 130 -1.97 4.37 5.74
C VAL A 130 -2.70 3.46 4.76
N TYR A 131 -3.42 4.09 3.84
CA TYR A 131 -4.01 3.45 2.66
C TYR A 131 -3.30 3.99 1.42
N MET A 132 -2.43 3.17 0.80
CA MET A 132 -1.69 3.52 -0.40
C MET A 132 -2.45 3.08 -1.65
N VAL A 133 -2.68 4.03 -2.56
CA VAL A 133 -3.39 3.80 -3.82
C VAL A 133 -2.44 4.05 -4.98
N ASP A 134 -1.86 2.98 -5.51
CA ASP A 134 -1.01 2.98 -6.72
C ASP A 134 -1.52 2.02 -7.81
N GLY A 135 -2.56 1.26 -7.50
CA GLY A 135 -3.11 0.23 -8.38
C GLY A 135 -4.09 0.74 -9.42
N ARG A 136 -5.14 -0.04 -9.67
CA ARG A 136 -6.21 0.30 -10.62
C ARG A 136 -7.39 0.95 -9.89
N MET A 137 -8.25 1.64 -10.65
CA MET A 137 -9.44 2.34 -10.14
C MET A 137 -9.13 3.32 -8.98
N ARG A 138 -8.04 4.08 -9.09
CA ARG A 138 -7.47 4.87 -7.98
C ARG A 138 -8.48 5.75 -7.22
N PRO A 139 -9.36 6.56 -7.87
CA PRO A 139 -10.34 7.36 -7.13
C PRO A 139 -11.33 6.51 -6.31
N ALA A 140 -11.77 5.36 -6.84
CA ALA A 140 -12.66 4.46 -6.12
C ALA A 140 -11.95 3.82 -4.94
N CYS A 141 -10.72 3.32 -5.11
CA CYS A 141 -9.92 2.75 -4.04
C CYS A 141 -9.66 3.75 -2.90
N ALA A 142 -9.40 5.02 -3.22
CA ALA A 142 -9.25 6.07 -2.22
C ALA A 142 -10.52 6.26 -1.37
N LEU A 143 -11.69 6.33 -2.02
CA LEU A 143 -12.98 6.39 -1.32
C LEU A 143 -13.24 5.16 -0.46
N VAL A 144 -12.87 3.96 -0.94
CA VAL A 144 -12.98 2.72 -0.18
C VAL A 144 -12.07 2.73 1.04
N GLY A 145 -10.86 3.29 0.95
CA GLY A 145 -9.97 3.48 2.10
C GLY A 145 -10.61 4.32 3.21
N PHE A 146 -11.23 5.45 2.84
CA PHE A 146 -11.98 6.28 3.79
C PHE A 146 -13.18 5.53 4.39
N LEU A 147 -13.95 4.82 3.56
CA LEU A 147 -15.13 4.08 4.01
C LEU A 147 -14.75 2.96 5.00
N HIS A 148 -13.71 2.20 4.70
CA HIS A 148 -13.22 1.14 5.58
C HIS A 148 -12.74 1.73 6.91
N ALA A 149 -11.90 2.77 6.88
CA ALA A 149 -11.42 3.41 8.09
C ALA A 149 -12.57 3.94 8.98
N SER A 150 -13.58 4.54 8.35
CA SER A 150 -14.80 5.00 9.03
C SER A 150 -15.57 3.83 9.65
N SER A 151 -15.75 2.73 8.91
CA SER A 151 -16.48 1.54 9.40
C SER A 151 -15.80 0.84 10.60
N CYS A 152 -14.48 1.03 10.76
CA CYS A 152 -13.72 0.51 11.90
C CYS A 152 -13.69 1.47 13.11
N GLY A 153 -14.45 2.57 13.10
CA GLY A 153 -14.57 3.50 14.24
C GLY A 153 -13.46 4.55 14.34
N ARG A 154 -12.66 4.81 13.29
CA ARG A 154 -11.60 5.85 13.29
C ARG A 154 -12.09 7.29 13.02
N THR A 155 -13.36 7.60 13.24
CA THR A 155 -13.92 8.93 12.95
C THR A 155 -13.81 9.92 14.11
N ASP A 156 -13.62 9.43 15.33
CA ASP A 156 -13.71 10.26 16.53
C ASP A 156 -12.29 10.67 16.97
N GLU A 157 -11.89 11.87 16.54
CA GLU A 157 -10.82 12.75 17.04
C GLU A 157 -9.35 12.26 17.10
N GLU A 158 -9.02 10.96 17.14
CA GLU A 158 -7.63 10.54 17.43
C GLU A 158 -6.71 10.30 16.22
N ARG A 159 -7.21 10.25 14.97
CA ARG A 159 -6.47 10.51 13.71
C ARG A 159 -7.32 10.14 12.49
N SER A 160 -7.59 11.11 11.61
CA SER A 160 -8.12 10.84 10.27
C SER A 160 -7.24 9.84 9.52
N PRO A 161 -7.81 8.91 8.73
CA PRO A 161 -7.02 7.98 7.94
C PRO A 161 -6.15 8.72 6.93
N LEU A 162 -4.88 8.32 6.80
CA LEU A 162 -4.02 8.84 5.74
C LEU A 162 -4.23 8.00 4.48
N VAL A 163 -4.80 8.61 3.44
CA VAL A 163 -4.94 8.00 2.11
C VAL A 163 -3.96 8.67 1.16
N LEU A 164 -3.04 7.88 0.60
CA LEU A 164 -2.06 8.33 -0.38
C LEU A 164 -2.51 7.89 -1.77
N VAL A 165 -2.42 8.79 -2.75
CA VAL A 165 -2.74 8.48 -4.15
C VAL A 165 -1.53 8.85 -5.00
N HIS A 166 -0.91 7.84 -5.62
CA HIS A 166 0.23 8.03 -6.51
C HIS A 166 -0.22 8.50 -7.91
N ASP A 167 0.69 9.10 -8.68
CA ASP A 167 0.47 9.84 -9.95
C ASP A 167 -0.79 10.73 -9.98
N TYR A 168 -1.10 11.41 -8.89
CA TYR A 168 -2.20 12.37 -8.89
C TYR A 168 -1.78 13.67 -9.58
N PHE A 169 -2.51 14.06 -10.62
CA PHE A 169 -2.29 15.30 -11.36
C PHE A 169 -3.47 16.25 -11.19
N ASP A 170 -3.19 17.47 -10.78
CA ASP A 170 -4.15 18.58 -10.71
C ASP A 170 -3.66 19.69 -11.63
N GLU A 171 -4.48 20.10 -12.60
CA GLU A 171 -4.07 21.10 -13.60
C GLU A 171 -3.62 22.44 -12.99
N GLY A 172 -4.19 22.83 -11.84
CA GLY A 172 -3.87 24.09 -11.16
C GLY A 172 -2.65 24.01 -10.25
N LYS A 173 -2.38 22.84 -9.65
CA LYS A 173 -1.32 22.65 -8.63
C LYS A 173 -0.11 21.88 -9.14
N SER A 174 -0.27 21.04 -10.15
CA SER A 174 0.78 20.16 -10.68
C SER A 174 1.47 20.73 -11.92
N SER A 175 1.09 21.92 -12.40
CA SER A 175 1.66 22.58 -13.57
C SER A 175 3.17 22.88 -13.44
N ALA A 176 3.69 22.97 -12.22
CA ALA A 176 5.11 23.16 -11.92
C ALA A 176 5.87 21.84 -11.64
N CYS A 177 5.18 20.71 -11.48
CA CYS A 177 5.81 19.40 -11.38
C CYS A 177 6.11 18.92 -12.80
N GLY A 178 7.38 18.89 -13.20
CA GLY A 178 7.81 18.35 -14.49
C GLY A 178 7.28 16.93 -14.71
N ARG A 179 6.83 16.65 -15.93
CA ARG A 179 6.44 15.28 -16.34
C ARG A 179 7.66 14.37 -16.40
#